data_AF-A0A318CT13-F1
#
_entry.id   AF-A0A318CT13-F1
#
_cell.length_a   1.000
_cell.length_b   1.000
_cell.length_c   1.000
_cell.angle_alpha   90.00
_cell.angle_beta   90.00
_cell.angle_gamma   90.00
#
_symmetry.space_group_name_H-M   'P 1'
#
loop_
_entity.id
_entity.type
_entity.pdbx_description
1 polymer ?
#
loop_
_entity_poly.entity_id
_entity_poly.type
_entity_poly.pdbx_seq_one_letter_code
_entity_poly.pdbx_strand_id
1 'polypeptide(L)'
;MRSSYYPYPNIQIEGLTEEYIRKIKGCLNRIHSMARGAEFMMTINSSGHILTIKPWGGGDSGNACGFGNYKNGLTRLSKAIKYNEADEFKVELSKAVTKAESSGISRDYIATQLSEGVLPATYKTADNIGAPSSRASVPAPYKKSGKTRMAYHQHQAMRARSFLEELIKGSRNLTYVPQGWKNDLQRILRQWLRPGNGCSCSVYFQPDHYASTSGNAAVRNRPPTIGLAHEMVHAYRAMYGMTLEVYHNGKDLEEVITTGFPPYQYERFSENIFRTQYKGEEQRIRTEY
;
A
#
# COMPACT_ATOMS: atom_id res chain seq x y z
N MET A 1 27.82 -15.20 -1.26
CA MET A 1 28.13 -15.05 0.18
C MET A 1 26.90 -14.54 0.93
N ARG A 2 26.60 -15.06 2.13
CA ARG A 2 25.48 -14.61 2.96
C ARG A 2 26.01 -14.00 4.26
N SER A 3 25.51 -12.83 4.63
CA SER A 3 25.91 -12.11 5.85
C SER A 3 24.68 -11.49 6.50
N SER A 4 24.50 -11.71 7.80
CA SER A 4 23.50 -10.97 8.57
C SER A 4 23.97 -9.52 8.78
N TYR A 5 23.03 -8.58 8.76
CA TYR A 5 23.31 -7.19 9.06
C TYR A 5 23.18 -6.96 10.57
N TYR A 6 24.29 -6.97 11.30
CA TYR A 6 24.30 -6.62 12.73
C TYR A 6 23.86 -5.16 12.92
N PRO A 7 22.95 -4.83 13.85
CA PRO A 7 22.43 -5.66 14.96
C PRO A 7 21.12 -6.45 14.68
N TYR A 8 20.68 -6.58 13.43
CA TYR A 8 19.39 -7.15 13.03
C TYR A 8 19.54 -8.50 12.32
N PRO A 9 19.58 -9.64 13.04
CA PRO A 9 19.86 -10.96 12.46
C PRO A 9 18.86 -11.44 11.38
N ASN A 10 17.62 -10.92 11.40
CA ASN A 10 16.60 -11.25 10.41
C ASN A 10 16.68 -10.38 9.15
N ILE A 11 17.61 -9.42 9.09
CA ILE A 11 17.95 -8.67 7.89
C ILE A 11 19.26 -9.24 7.36
N GLN A 12 19.19 -9.86 6.19
CA GLN A 12 20.28 -10.63 5.63
C GLN A 12 20.66 -10.08 4.25
N ILE A 13 21.95 -10.14 3.96
CA ILE A 13 22.53 -9.68 2.72
C ILE A 13 23.09 -10.90 2.02
N GLU A 14 22.60 -11.15 0.82
CA GLU A 14 23.18 -12.11 -0.11
C GLU A 14 23.91 -11.31 -1.18
N GLY A 15 25.21 -11.54 -1.33
CA GLY A 15 26.05 -10.79 -2.26
C GLY A 15 26.95 -11.69 -3.07
N LEU A 16 27.22 -11.26 -4.31
CA LEU A 16 28.19 -11.89 -5.21
C LEU A 16 29.63 -11.45 -4.88
N THR A 17 29.80 -10.20 -4.41
CA THR A 17 31.10 -9.61 -4.07
C THR A 17 31.09 -8.94 -2.70
N GLU A 18 32.27 -8.79 -2.09
CA GLU A 18 32.42 -8.02 -0.85
C GLU A 18 32.08 -6.55 -1.02
N GLU A 19 32.38 -5.98 -2.19
CA GLU A 19 32.02 -4.60 -2.54
C GLU A 19 30.51 -4.40 -2.51
N TYR A 20 29.75 -5.31 -3.12
CA TYR A 20 28.29 -5.27 -3.08
C TYR A 20 27.80 -5.29 -1.62
N ILE A 21 28.26 -6.26 -0.82
CA ILE A 21 27.87 -6.37 0.60
C ILE A 21 28.18 -5.07 1.35
N ARG A 22 29.34 -4.47 1.11
CA ARG A 22 29.76 -3.20 1.72
C ARG A 22 28.82 -2.05 1.35
N LYS A 23 28.42 -1.93 0.08
CA LYS A 23 27.47 -0.91 -0.38
C LYS A 23 26.08 -1.08 0.26
N ILE A 24 25.59 -2.32 0.37
CA ILE A 24 24.32 -2.61 1.05
C ILE A 24 24.40 -2.23 2.53
N LYS A 25 25.47 -2.66 3.23
CA LYS A 25 25.70 -2.28 4.64
C LYS A 25 25.75 -0.75 4.79
N GLY A 26 26.39 -0.05 3.87
CA GLY A 26 26.40 1.42 3.82
C GLY A 26 24.99 2.02 3.73
N CYS A 27 24.13 1.50 2.86
CA CYS A 27 22.73 1.94 2.77
C CYS A 27 21.94 1.63 4.04
N LEU A 28 22.08 0.42 4.60
CA LEU A 28 21.40 0.04 5.84
C LEU A 28 21.86 0.87 7.04
N ASN A 29 23.16 1.18 7.15
CA ASN A 29 23.70 2.08 8.16
C ASN A 29 23.09 3.49 8.06
N ARG A 30 22.93 3.99 6.83
CA ARG A 30 22.27 5.29 6.58
C ARG A 30 20.79 5.26 6.90
N ILE A 31 20.06 4.19 6.54
CA ILE A 31 18.65 4.04 6.94
C ILE A 31 18.57 4.02 8.46
N HIS A 32 19.38 3.21 9.13
CA HIS A 32 19.41 3.07 10.58
C HIS A 32 19.63 4.41 11.31
N SER A 33 20.47 5.29 10.78
CA SER A 33 20.77 6.60 11.39
C SER A 33 19.70 7.67 11.19
N MET A 34 18.68 7.41 10.36
CA MET A 34 17.51 8.28 10.23
C MET A 34 16.64 8.23 11.50
N ALA A 35 15.87 9.29 11.77
CA ALA A 35 15.07 9.39 13.00
C ALA A 35 14.08 8.24 13.20
N ARG A 36 13.52 7.68 12.12
CA ARG A 36 12.66 6.48 12.13
C ARG A 36 13.38 5.19 11.72
N GLY A 37 14.65 5.30 11.39
CA GLY A 37 15.50 4.23 10.85
C GLY A 37 15.62 3.02 11.77
N ALA A 38 16.13 3.25 12.98
CA ALA A 38 16.33 2.18 13.96
C ALA A 38 15.01 1.48 14.34
N GLU A 39 13.94 2.24 14.51
CA GLU A 39 12.59 1.71 14.78
C GLU A 39 12.08 0.83 13.62
N PHE A 40 12.29 1.27 12.39
CA PHE A 40 11.91 0.55 11.17
C PHE A 40 12.66 -0.78 11.04
N MET A 41 13.99 -0.74 11.18
CA MET A 41 14.85 -1.92 11.10
C MET A 41 14.52 -2.92 12.22
N MET A 42 14.27 -2.44 13.43
CA MET A 42 13.83 -3.27 14.54
C MET A 42 12.46 -3.91 14.26
N THR A 43 11.51 -3.15 13.72
CA THR A 43 10.17 -3.67 13.38
C THR A 43 10.26 -4.79 12.35
N ILE A 44 11.07 -4.63 11.29
CA ILE A 44 11.34 -5.71 10.33
C ILE A 44 11.97 -6.91 11.05
N ASN A 45 12.99 -6.67 11.88
CA ASN A 45 13.69 -7.73 12.58
C ASN A 45 12.78 -8.52 13.53
N SER A 46 11.81 -7.86 14.16
CA SER A 46 10.88 -8.47 15.12
C SER A 46 9.65 -9.12 14.47
N SER A 47 9.53 -9.13 13.14
CA SER A 47 8.35 -9.70 12.47
C SER A 47 8.28 -11.24 12.54
N GLY A 48 9.36 -11.90 12.94
CA GLY A 48 9.50 -13.36 12.89
C GLY A 48 9.77 -13.93 11.49
N HIS A 49 9.99 -13.07 10.48
CA HIS A 49 10.29 -13.44 9.10
C HIS A 49 11.69 -12.95 8.70
N ILE A 50 12.25 -13.49 7.62
CA ILE A 50 13.57 -13.09 7.11
C ILE A 50 13.40 -12.12 5.95
N LEU A 51 14.11 -11.00 6.00
CA LEU A 51 14.33 -10.11 4.86
C LEU A 51 15.70 -10.39 4.26
N THR A 52 15.73 -10.81 2.99
CA THR A 52 16.99 -11.01 2.24
C THR A 52 17.16 -9.92 1.18
N ILE A 53 18.25 -9.15 1.25
CA ILE A 53 18.66 -8.19 0.22
C ILE A 53 19.67 -8.87 -0.69
N LYS A 54 19.37 -8.95 -1.99
CA LYS A 54 20.17 -9.65 -2.99
C LYS A 54 20.32 -8.84 -4.28
N PRO A 55 21.31 -9.15 -5.12
CA PRO A 55 21.53 -8.40 -6.35
C PRO A 55 20.35 -8.54 -7.31
N TRP A 56 20.11 -7.50 -8.09
CA TRP A 56 19.18 -7.58 -9.21
C TRP A 56 19.72 -8.50 -10.32
N GLY A 57 18.89 -9.42 -10.81
CA GLY A 57 19.30 -10.51 -11.70
C GLY A 57 19.29 -10.23 -13.20
N GLY A 58 18.79 -9.07 -13.66
CA GLY A 58 18.87 -8.68 -15.08
C GLY A 58 17.82 -7.66 -15.54
N GLY A 59 18.20 -6.78 -16.48
CA GLY A 59 17.35 -5.75 -17.09
C GLY A 59 17.54 -4.33 -16.53
N ASP A 60 17.00 -3.32 -17.23
CA ASP A 60 16.99 -1.90 -16.84
C ASP A 60 15.91 -1.56 -15.79
N SER A 61 15.16 -2.57 -15.33
CA SER A 61 14.16 -2.41 -14.28
C SER A 61 14.85 -2.20 -12.93
N GLY A 62 14.42 -1.16 -12.22
CA GLY A 62 14.97 -0.76 -10.92
C GLY A 62 14.74 -1.77 -9.80
N ASN A 63 14.97 -1.34 -8.57
CA ASN A 63 14.78 -2.17 -7.37
C ASN A 63 13.36 -2.75 -7.28
N ALA A 64 13.21 -3.94 -6.68
CA ALA A 64 11.89 -4.52 -6.39
C ALA A 64 11.90 -5.40 -5.14
N CYS A 65 10.71 -5.64 -4.60
CA CYS A 65 10.47 -6.56 -3.50
C CYS A 65 9.66 -7.79 -3.96
N GLY A 66 10.20 -8.99 -3.73
CA GLY A 66 9.56 -10.28 -3.95
C GLY A 66 9.14 -10.96 -2.65
N PHE A 67 7.99 -11.64 -2.66
CA PHE A 67 7.40 -12.26 -1.47
C PHE A 67 7.62 -13.78 -1.51
N GLY A 68 8.18 -14.36 -0.44
CA GLY A 68 8.43 -15.81 -0.40
C GLY A 68 7.15 -16.65 -0.44
N ASN A 69 6.10 -16.19 0.23
CA ASN A 69 4.74 -16.71 0.07
C ASN A 69 3.78 -15.53 -0.08
N TYR A 70 3.50 -15.17 -1.33
CA TYR A 70 2.69 -14.01 -1.66
C TYR A 70 1.31 -14.03 -0.98
N LYS A 71 0.66 -15.20 -0.83
CA LYS A 71 -0.67 -15.31 -0.18
C LYS A 71 -0.64 -14.82 1.27
N ASN A 72 0.46 -15.09 1.98
CA ASN A 72 0.56 -14.76 3.39
C ASN A 72 0.87 -13.27 3.62
N GLY A 73 1.48 -12.60 2.64
CA GLY A 73 1.78 -11.17 2.70
C GLY A 73 0.56 -10.26 2.53
N LEU A 74 -0.53 -10.80 1.99
CA LEU A 74 -1.79 -10.07 1.83
C LEU A 74 -2.58 -9.97 3.13
N THR A 75 -3.38 -8.92 3.26
CA THR A 75 -4.48 -8.94 4.26
C THR A 75 -5.43 -10.09 3.96
N ARG A 76 -6.14 -10.59 4.98
CA ARG A 76 -7.04 -11.73 4.77
C ARG A 76 -8.17 -11.43 3.79
N LEU A 77 -8.71 -10.21 3.80
CA LEU A 77 -9.71 -9.79 2.83
C LEU A 77 -9.12 -9.72 1.41
N SER A 78 -7.93 -9.14 1.24
CA SER A 78 -7.23 -9.10 -0.05
C SER A 78 -6.97 -10.50 -0.60
N LYS A 79 -6.50 -11.42 0.25
CA LYS A 79 -6.32 -12.83 -0.09
C LYS A 79 -7.64 -13.46 -0.57
N ALA A 80 -8.71 -13.27 0.20
CA ALA A 80 -10.01 -13.87 -0.13
C ALA A 80 -10.55 -13.35 -1.48
N ILE A 81 -10.37 -12.06 -1.76
CA ILE A 81 -10.72 -11.44 -3.04
C ILE A 81 -9.86 -12.01 -4.18
N LYS A 82 -8.53 -12.04 -4.02
CA LYS A 82 -7.57 -12.51 -5.04
C LYS A 82 -7.85 -13.93 -5.48
N TYR A 83 -8.05 -14.81 -4.50
CA TYR A 83 -8.15 -16.26 -4.71
C TYR A 83 -9.59 -16.75 -4.74
N ASN A 84 -10.56 -15.84 -4.83
CA ASN A 84 -11.99 -16.14 -4.91
C ASN A 84 -12.49 -17.04 -3.75
N GLU A 85 -11.96 -16.84 -2.54
CA GLU A 85 -12.31 -17.61 -1.33
C GLU A 85 -13.59 -17.03 -0.69
N ALA A 86 -14.76 -17.44 -1.18
CA ALA A 86 -16.05 -16.82 -0.82
C ALA A 86 -16.38 -16.85 0.69
N ASP A 87 -16.07 -17.95 1.38
CA ASP A 87 -16.33 -18.09 2.81
C ASP A 87 -15.44 -17.17 3.65
N GLU A 88 -14.13 -17.15 3.36
CA GLU A 88 -13.18 -16.25 4.03
C GLU A 88 -13.53 -14.79 3.72
N PHE A 89 -13.96 -14.48 2.48
CA PHE A 89 -14.41 -13.14 2.11
C PHE A 89 -15.55 -12.66 3.01
N LYS A 90 -16.60 -13.47 3.18
CA LYS A 90 -17.74 -13.13 4.06
C LYS A 90 -17.27 -12.87 5.49
N VAL A 91 -16.47 -13.79 6.03
CA VAL A 91 -16.00 -13.72 7.42
C VAL A 91 -15.14 -12.47 7.65
N GLU A 92 -14.18 -12.21 6.77
CA GLU A 92 -13.23 -11.12 6.94
C GLU A 92 -13.83 -9.75 6.59
N LEU A 93 -14.77 -9.70 5.64
CA LEU A 93 -15.57 -8.49 5.40
C LEU A 93 -16.41 -8.14 6.63
N SER A 94 -17.13 -9.12 7.19
CA SER A 94 -17.96 -8.92 8.38
C SER A 94 -17.14 -8.41 9.58
N LYS A 95 -15.98 -9.01 9.82
CA LYS A 95 -15.06 -8.55 10.89
C LYS A 95 -14.53 -7.15 10.65
N ALA A 96 -14.12 -6.83 9.42
CA ALA A 96 -13.60 -5.51 9.07
C ALA A 96 -14.67 -4.42 9.25
N VAL A 97 -15.90 -4.67 8.80
CA VAL A 97 -17.02 -3.73 8.97
C VAL A 97 -17.38 -3.59 10.45
N THR A 98 -17.49 -4.68 11.20
CA THR A 98 -17.78 -4.62 12.64
C THR A 98 -16.73 -3.80 13.40
N LYS A 99 -15.45 -3.98 13.07
CA LYS A 99 -14.36 -3.22 13.69
C LYS A 99 -14.35 -1.74 13.27
N ALA A 100 -14.78 -1.44 12.04
CA ALA A 100 -14.99 -0.06 11.59
C ALA A 100 -16.13 0.61 12.39
N GLU A 101 -17.25 -0.09 12.57
CA GLU A 101 -18.39 0.38 13.36
C GLU A 101 -18.01 0.63 14.81
N SER A 102 -17.27 -0.27 15.44
CA SER A 102 -16.78 -0.08 16.82
C SER A 102 -15.79 1.09 16.94
N SER A 103 -15.24 1.56 15.82
CA SER A 103 -14.35 2.74 15.75
C SER A 103 -15.08 4.02 15.34
N GLY A 104 -16.42 4.01 15.29
CA GLY A 104 -17.25 5.17 14.95
C GLY A 104 -17.54 5.35 13.46
N ILE A 105 -17.15 4.40 12.61
CA ILE A 105 -17.40 4.47 11.17
C ILE A 105 -18.66 3.67 10.81
N SER A 106 -19.73 4.39 10.46
CA SER A 106 -21.02 3.76 10.17
C SER A 106 -21.03 2.98 8.85
N ARG A 107 -21.92 1.98 8.75
CA ARG A 107 -22.21 1.31 7.46
C ARG A 107 -22.69 2.28 6.38
N ASP A 108 -23.43 3.32 6.75
CA ASP A 108 -23.88 4.36 5.81
C ASP A 108 -22.70 5.11 5.21
N TYR A 109 -21.68 5.43 6.02
CA TYR A 109 -20.46 6.03 5.53
C TYR A 109 -19.75 5.10 4.54
N ILE A 110 -19.56 3.82 4.89
CA ILE A 110 -18.91 2.83 4.02
C ILE A 110 -19.69 2.67 2.70
N ALA A 111 -21.01 2.54 2.78
CA ALA A 111 -21.90 2.40 1.62
C ALA A 111 -21.88 3.64 0.71
N THR A 112 -21.83 4.84 1.29
CA THR A 112 -21.69 6.09 0.54
C THR A 112 -20.35 6.13 -0.21
N GLN A 113 -19.25 5.75 0.46
CA GLN A 113 -17.93 5.68 -0.18
C GLN A 113 -17.88 4.64 -1.32
N LEU A 114 -18.55 3.49 -1.16
CA LEU A 114 -18.67 2.46 -2.20
C LEU A 114 -19.52 2.93 -3.39
N SER A 115 -20.64 3.60 -3.13
CA SER A 115 -21.57 4.06 -4.17
C SER A 115 -20.98 5.18 -5.02
N GLU A 116 -20.19 6.05 -4.39
CA GLU A 116 -19.51 7.14 -5.07
C GLU A 116 -18.17 6.73 -5.68
N GLY A 117 -17.58 5.60 -5.26
CA GLY A 117 -16.25 5.18 -5.69
C GLY A 117 -15.19 6.25 -5.41
N VAL A 118 -15.34 6.98 -4.30
CA VAL A 118 -14.51 8.16 -3.98
C VAL A 118 -13.04 7.79 -4.00
N LEU A 119 -12.27 8.42 -4.88
CA LEU A 119 -10.83 8.19 -4.95
C LEU A 119 -10.15 8.89 -3.76
N PRO A 120 -9.12 8.28 -3.13
CA PRO A 120 -8.28 9.01 -2.21
C PRO A 120 -7.79 10.27 -2.90
N ALA A 121 -7.74 11.38 -2.17
CA ALA A 121 -7.27 12.64 -2.71
C ALA A 121 -5.86 12.41 -3.28
N THR A 122 -5.71 12.51 -4.60
CA THR A 122 -4.43 12.29 -5.25
C THR A 122 -3.74 13.64 -5.35
N TYR A 123 -2.50 13.70 -4.88
CA TYR A 123 -1.68 14.87 -5.13
C TYR A 123 -1.35 14.89 -6.62
N LYS A 124 -1.75 15.97 -7.30
CA LYS A 124 -1.27 16.30 -8.64
C LYS A 124 -0.50 17.59 -8.51
N THR A 125 0.76 17.58 -8.94
CA THR A 125 1.65 18.76 -8.93
C THR A 125 1.04 19.97 -9.65
N ALA A 126 0.17 19.74 -10.65
CA ALA A 126 -0.56 20.80 -11.35
C ALA A 126 -1.81 21.34 -10.60
N ASP A 127 -2.44 20.56 -9.71
CA ASP A 127 -3.77 20.86 -9.17
C ASP A 127 -3.84 20.97 -7.63
N ASN A 128 -2.70 20.93 -6.93
CA ASN A 128 -2.63 20.62 -5.48
C ASN A 128 -3.31 19.27 -5.15
N ILE A 129 -3.67 19.02 -3.89
CA ILE A 129 -4.48 17.86 -3.51
C ILE A 129 -5.80 17.92 -4.29
N GLY A 130 -5.97 17.04 -5.27
CA GLY A 130 -7.22 16.93 -6.01
C GLY A 130 -8.31 16.49 -5.04
N ALA A 131 -9.36 17.30 -4.92
CA ALA A 131 -10.51 16.94 -4.10
C ALA A 131 -11.04 15.56 -4.53
N PRO A 132 -11.44 14.70 -3.57
CA PRO A 132 -12.02 13.41 -3.90
C PRO A 132 -13.18 13.59 -4.88
N SER A 133 -13.09 12.97 -6.06
CA SER A 133 -14.14 13.04 -7.08
C SER A 133 -14.94 11.74 -7.09
N SER A 134 -16.27 11.86 -7.11
CA SER A 134 -17.16 10.71 -7.29
C SER A 134 -17.00 10.12 -8.70
N ARG A 135 -16.87 8.79 -8.78
CA ARG A 135 -17.01 8.01 -10.03
C ARG A 135 -18.46 7.87 -10.50
N ALA A 136 -19.44 8.19 -9.64
CA ALA A 136 -20.85 8.06 -10.01
C ALA A 136 -21.22 9.12 -11.06
N SER A 137 -21.40 8.69 -12.31
CA SER A 137 -21.94 9.54 -13.36
C SER A 137 -23.42 9.81 -13.07
N VAL A 138 -23.73 11.05 -12.69
CA VAL A 138 -25.12 11.47 -12.45
C VAL A 138 -25.86 11.47 -13.79
N PRO A 139 -26.92 10.66 -13.99
CA PRO A 139 -27.64 10.62 -15.26
C PRO A 139 -28.32 11.96 -15.56
N ALA A 140 -28.51 12.27 -16.85
CA ALA A 140 -29.17 13.50 -17.31
C ALA A 140 -30.44 13.92 -16.52
N PRO A 141 -31.39 13.02 -16.18
CA PRO A 141 -32.57 13.41 -15.40
C PRO A 141 -32.25 13.96 -14.01
N TYR A 142 -31.11 13.57 -13.41
CA TYR A 142 -30.71 13.98 -12.06
C TYR A 142 -29.78 15.21 -12.05
N LYS A 143 -29.27 15.64 -13.21
CA LYS A 143 -28.42 16.86 -13.34
C LYS A 143 -29.21 18.17 -13.25
N LYS A 144 -30.54 18.13 -13.21
CA LYS A 144 -31.43 19.29 -13.33
C LYS A 144 -31.36 20.26 -12.14
N SER A 145 -31.00 19.79 -10.95
CA SER A 145 -30.86 20.60 -9.74
C SER A 145 -29.93 19.95 -8.71
N GLY A 146 -29.42 20.75 -7.76
CA GLY A 146 -28.69 20.21 -6.61
C GLY A 146 -29.52 19.18 -5.82
N LYS A 147 -30.82 19.43 -5.64
CA LYS A 147 -31.75 18.52 -4.94
C LYS A 147 -31.88 17.16 -5.63
N THR A 148 -32.08 17.15 -6.95
CA THR A 148 -32.18 15.89 -7.72
C THR A 148 -30.86 15.13 -7.76
N ARG A 149 -29.73 15.85 -7.78
CA ARG A 149 -28.40 15.25 -7.68
C ARG A 149 -28.18 14.60 -6.32
N MET A 150 -28.51 15.29 -5.22
CA MET A 150 -28.44 14.73 -3.87
C MET A 150 -29.31 13.49 -3.72
N ALA A 151 -30.55 13.53 -4.21
CA ALA A 151 -31.46 12.38 -4.17
C ALA A 151 -30.89 11.16 -4.92
N TYR A 152 -30.23 11.38 -6.06
CA TYR A 152 -29.54 10.30 -6.79
C TYR A 152 -28.43 9.66 -5.94
N HIS A 153 -27.55 10.48 -5.34
CA HIS A 153 -26.46 9.97 -4.50
C HIS A 153 -26.99 9.22 -3.26
N GLN A 154 -28.04 9.74 -2.61
CA GLN A 154 -28.71 9.05 -1.51
C GLN A 154 -29.28 7.69 -1.95
N HIS A 155 -29.94 7.63 -3.10
CA HIS A 155 -30.45 6.37 -3.64
C HIS A 155 -29.34 5.37 -3.95
N GLN A 156 -28.20 5.80 -4.53
CA GLN A 156 -27.06 4.91 -4.76
C GLN A 156 -26.44 4.42 -3.44
N ALA A 157 -26.30 5.29 -2.43
CA ALA A 157 -25.82 4.91 -1.11
C ALA A 157 -26.73 3.87 -0.44
N MET A 158 -28.06 4.05 -0.51
CA MET A 158 -29.02 3.05 0.01
C MET A 158 -28.87 1.69 -0.67
N ARG A 159 -28.76 1.65 -2.01
CA ARG A 159 -28.52 0.40 -2.74
C ARG A 159 -27.20 -0.25 -2.34
N ALA A 160 -26.15 0.55 -2.15
CA ALA A 160 -24.86 0.05 -1.71
C ALA A 160 -24.89 -0.49 -0.28
N ARG A 161 -25.67 0.13 0.61
CA ARG A 161 -25.89 -0.36 1.97
C ARG A 161 -26.57 -1.72 1.96
N SER A 162 -27.69 -1.85 1.24
CA SER A 162 -28.40 -3.13 1.14
C SER A 162 -27.50 -4.23 0.58
N PHE A 163 -26.74 -3.93 -0.48
CA PHE A 163 -25.80 -4.89 -1.06
C PHE A 163 -24.68 -5.28 -0.07
N LEU A 164 -24.09 -4.31 0.64
CA LEU A 164 -23.07 -4.57 1.66
C LEU A 164 -23.62 -5.47 2.78
N GLU A 165 -24.85 -5.24 3.22
CA GLU A 165 -25.50 -6.09 4.23
C GLU A 165 -25.72 -7.52 3.71
N GLU A 166 -26.11 -7.68 2.44
CA GLU A 166 -26.27 -9.00 1.81
C GLU A 166 -24.93 -9.75 1.72
N LEU A 167 -23.82 -9.05 1.43
CA LEU A 167 -22.48 -9.64 1.45
C LEU A 167 -22.06 -10.08 2.86
N ILE A 168 -22.30 -9.24 3.87
CA ILE A 168 -21.96 -9.54 5.28
C ILE A 168 -22.77 -10.74 5.80
N LYS A 169 -24.07 -10.79 5.46
CA LYS A 169 -24.96 -11.91 5.82
C LYS A 169 -24.66 -13.18 5.01
N GLY A 170 -24.01 -13.05 3.86
CA GLY A 170 -23.71 -14.15 2.95
C GLY A 170 -24.86 -14.54 2.02
N SER A 171 -25.94 -13.73 1.96
CA SER A 171 -26.99 -13.92 0.95
C SER A 171 -26.53 -13.52 -0.45
N ARG A 172 -25.46 -12.72 -0.54
CA ARG A 172 -24.62 -12.59 -1.75
C ARG A 172 -23.19 -12.99 -1.44
N ASN A 173 -22.52 -13.58 -2.42
CA ASN A 173 -21.12 -13.98 -2.32
C ASN A 173 -20.20 -13.08 -3.17
N LEU A 174 -18.90 -13.34 -3.10
CA LEU A 174 -17.85 -12.58 -3.79
C LEU A 174 -18.03 -12.47 -5.31
N THR A 175 -18.67 -13.45 -5.98
CA THR A 175 -18.82 -13.43 -7.45
C THR A 175 -19.76 -12.33 -7.92
N TYR A 176 -20.66 -11.86 -7.06
CA TYR A 176 -21.58 -10.77 -7.36
C TYR A 176 -20.98 -9.38 -7.10
N VAL A 177 -19.83 -9.30 -6.42
CA VAL A 177 -19.19 -8.02 -6.08
C VAL A 177 -18.67 -7.36 -7.36
N PRO A 178 -19.12 -6.12 -7.70
CA PRO A 178 -18.60 -5.40 -8.84
C PRO A 178 -17.08 -5.25 -8.78
N GLN A 179 -16.39 -5.34 -9.91
CA GLN A 179 -14.92 -5.33 -9.92
C GLN A 179 -14.33 -4.07 -9.26
N GLY A 180 -14.94 -2.90 -9.45
CA GLY A 180 -14.52 -1.67 -8.79
C GLY A 180 -14.65 -1.73 -7.26
N TRP A 181 -15.67 -2.44 -6.76
CA TRP A 181 -15.92 -2.58 -5.32
C TRP A 181 -14.94 -3.52 -4.64
N LYS A 182 -14.41 -4.54 -5.34
CA LYS A 182 -13.35 -5.39 -4.78
C LYS A 182 -12.14 -4.57 -4.35
N ASN A 183 -11.80 -3.54 -5.13
CA ASN A 183 -10.73 -2.60 -4.84
C ASN A 183 -11.14 -1.59 -3.75
N ASP A 184 -12.35 -1.04 -3.87
CA ASP A 184 -12.84 -0.03 -2.92
C ASP A 184 -13.06 -0.59 -1.51
N LEU A 185 -13.54 -1.83 -1.37
CA LEU A 185 -13.70 -2.49 -0.07
C LEU A 185 -12.36 -2.59 0.66
N GLN A 186 -11.30 -3.05 -0.01
CA GLN A 186 -9.96 -3.14 0.58
C GLN A 186 -9.43 -1.77 0.99
N ARG A 187 -9.63 -0.76 0.15
CA ARG A 187 -9.16 0.61 0.39
C ARG A 187 -9.92 1.29 1.53
N ILE A 188 -11.25 1.26 1.50
CA ILE A 188 -12.13 1.90 2.49
C ILE A 188 -11.91 1.25 3.86
N LEU A 189 -11.83 -0.08 3.90
CA LEU A 189 -11.72 -0.82 5.16
C LEU A 189 -10.29 -1.03 5.64
N ARG A 190 -9.28 -0.48 4.94
CA ARG A 190 -7.84 -0.77 5.14
C ARG A 190 -7.41 -0.79 6.61
N GLN A 191 -7.80 0.22 7.38
CA GLN A 191 -7.41 0.36 8.80
C GLN A 191 -8.01 -0.74 9.71
N TRP A 192 -9.08 -1.39 9.26
CA TRP A 192 -9.82 -2.41 10.01
C TRP A 192 -9.64 -3.82 9.45
N LEU A 193 -8.88 -3.97 8.36
CA LEU A 193 -8.54 -5.29 7.83
C LEU A 193 -7.68 -6.07 8.82
N ARG A 194 -7.91 -7.37 8.89
CA ARG A 194 -7.04 -8.27 9.64
C ARG A 194 -5.81 -8.62 8.80
N PRO A 195 -4.61 -8.58 9.40
CA PRO A 195 -3.40 -8.99 8.71
C PRO A 195 -3.47 -10.48 8.33
N GLY A 196 -2.80 -10.82 7.23
CA GLY A 196 -2.42 -12.19 6.91
C GLY A 196 -1.35 -12.73 7.87
N ASN A 197 -0.76 -13.87 7.52
CA ASN A 197 0.25 -14.52 8.36
C ASN A 197 1.65 -13.87 8.23
N GLY A 198 1.85 -13.04 7.22
CA GLY A 198 3.16 -12.51 6.85
C GLY A 198 4.05 -13.53 6.15
N CYS A 199 5.10 -13.04 5.49
CA CYS A 199 6.09 -13.91 4.87
C CYS A 199 7.49 -13.29 4.82
N SER A 200 8.51 -14.14 4.78
CA SER A 200 9.86 -13.74 4.39
C SER A 200 9.88 -13.08 3.01
N CYS A 201 10.72 -12.07 2.85
CA CYS A 201 10.77 -11.22 1.67
C CYS A 201 12.19 -11.16 1.09
N SER A 202 12.24 -10.81 -0.19
CA SER A 202 13.46 -10.69 -0.98
C SER A 202 13.49 -9.32 -1.64
N VAL A 203 14.42 -8.46 -1.26
CA VAL A 203 14.64 -7.19 -1.93
C VAL A 203 15.76 -7.36 -2.95
N TYR A 204 15.43 -7.19 -4.22
CA TYR A 204 16.38 -7.18 -5.32
C TYR A 204 16.84 -5.74 -5.54
N PHE A 205 18.12 -5.48 -5.34
CA PHE A 205 18.62 -4.11 -5.21
C PHE A 205 19.91 -3.87 -5.99
N GLN A 206 19.98 -2.72 -6.65
CA GLN A 206 21.16 -2.23 -7.34
C GLN A 206 21.71 -0.99 -6.61
N PRO A 207 22.80 -1.12 -5.81
CA PRO A 207 23.33 -0.01 -5.03
C PRO A 207 23.92 1.11 -5.88
N ASP A 208 24.25 0.84 -7.14
CA ASP A 208 24.88 1.80 -8.05
C ASP A 208 23.88 2.49 -8.98
N HIS A 209 22.61 2.07 -8.96
CA HIS A 209 21.59 2.59 -9.87
C HIS A 209 20.75 3.69 -9.20
N TYR A 210 20.93 4.92 -9.69
CA TYR A 210 20.05 6.04 -9.38
C TYR A 210 18.85 5.96 -10.32
N ALA A 211 17.82 5.22 -9.92
CA ALA A 211 16.60 5.16 -10.71
C ALA A 211 15.98 6.56 -10.81
N SER A 212 15.77 7.06 -12.04
CA SER A 212 14.95 8.23 -12.26
C SER A 212 13.51 7.88 -11.87
N THR A 213 12.92 8.57 -10.90
CA THR A 213 11.47 8.49 -10.69
C THR A 213 10.82 9.14 -11.90
N SER A 214 10.27 8.32 -12.80
CA SER A 214 9.61 8.78 -14.02
C SER A 214 8.56 9.85 -13.69
N GLY A 215 8.62 11.00 -14.35
CA GLY A 215 7.61 12.06 -14.22
C GLY A 215 8.03 13.29 -13.41
N ASN A 216 8.88 13.14 -12.37
CA ASN A 216 9.24 14.27 -11.50
C ASN A 216 10.71 14.67 -11.65
N ALA A 217 10.96 15.74 -12.40
CA ALA A 217 12.30 16.29 -12.59
C ALA A 217 12.97 16.76 -11.29
N ALA A 218 12.20 17.06 -10.23
CA ALA A 218 12.71 17.52 -8.94
C ALA A 218 13.24 16.40 -8.03
N VAL A 219 13.03 15.12 -8.39
CA VAL A 219 13.55 13.94 -7.68
C VAL A 219 14.33 13.01 -8.62
N ARG A 220 14.87 13.57 -9.72
CA ARG A 220 15.52 12.83 -10.82
C ARG A 220 16.72 11.96 -10.41
N ASN A 221 17.26 12.14 -9.20
CA ASN A 221 18.34 11.33 -8.64
C ASN A 221 17.90 10.74 -7.29
N ARG A 222 17.12 9.66 -7.30
CA ARG A 222 16.75 8.95 -6.06
C ARG A 222 18.00 8.29 -5.48
N PRO A 223 18.47 8.65 -4.26
CA PRO A 223 19.63 8.01 -3.67
C PRO A 223 19.36 6.50 -3.47
N PRO A 224 20.35 5.63 -3.68
CA PRO A 224 20.18 4.18 -3.49
C PRO A 224 19.62 3.82 -2.10
N THR A 225 20.01 4.56 -1.07
CA THR A 225 19.46 4.40 0.30
C THR A 225 17.94 4.59 0.36
N ILE A 226 17.39 5.59 -0.35
CA ILE A 226 15.94 5.82 -0.42
C ILE A 226 15.27 4.75 -1.25
N GLY A 227 15.88 4.34 -2.37
CA GLY A 227 15.42 3.20 -3.15
C GLY A 227 15.36 1.90 -2.35
N LEU A 228 16.36 1.65 -1.49
CA LEU A 228 16.37 0.49 -0.61
C LEU A 228 15.26 0.60 0.45
N ALA A 229 15.13 1.76 1.08
CA ALA A 229 14.08 1.99 2.07
C ALA A 229 12.68 1.77 1.50
N HIS A 230 12.43 2.20 0.24
CA HIS A 230 11.19 1.94 -0.48
C HIS A 230 10.87 0.44 -0.55
N GLU A 231 11.79 -0.37 -1.08
CA GLU A 231 11.55 -1.82 -1.18
C GLU A 231 11.43 -2.50 0.19
N MET A 232 12.14 -1.99 1.19
CA MET A 232 12.02 -2.48 2.56
C MET A 232 10.65 -2.15 3.18
N VAL A 233 9.99 -1.04 2.77
CA VAL A 233 8.63 -0.72 3.23
C VAL A 233 7.63 -1.73 2.64
N HIS A 234 7.77 -2.09 1.36
CA HIS A 234 7.01 -3.21 0.77
C HIS A 234 7.24 -4.51 1.56
N ALA A 235 8.50 -4.85 1.82
CA ALA A 235 8.84 -6.04 2.61
C ALA A 235 8.23 -6.00 4.01
N TYR A 236 8.32 -4.87 4.73
CA TYR A 236 7.68 -4.68 6.03
C TYR A 236 6.18 -4.97 5.97
N ARG A 237 5.47 -4.40 4.99
CA ARG A 237 4.02 -4.59 4.85
C ARG A 237 3.68 -6.06 4.59
N ALA A 238 4.43 -6.72 3.70
CA ALA A 238 4.27 -8.14 3.42
C ALA A 238 4.64 -9.04 4.60
N MET A 239 5.70 -8.74 5.35
CA MET A 239 6.13 -9.50 6.54
C MET A 239 5.09 -9.46 7.67
N TYR A 240 4.22 -8.44 7.68
CA TYR A 240 3.11 -8.34 8.63
C TYR A 240 1.74 -8.68 8.02
N GLY A 241 1.69 -9.18 6.79
CA GLY A 241 0.41 -9.55 6.16
C GLY A 241 -0.50 -8.36 5.86
N MET A 242 0.05 -7.18 5.61
CA MET A 242 -0.69 -5.92 5.46
C MET A 242 -0.79 -5.42 4.01
N THR A 243 -0.25 -6.17 3.05
CA THR A 243 -0.29 -5.78 1.63
C THR A 243 -1.70 -5.89 1.08
N LEU A 244 -2.07 -4.89 0.28
CA LEU A 244 -3.33 -4.86 -0.45
C LEU A 244 -3.11 -5.35 -1.89
N GLU A 245 -4.14 -5.90 -2.51
CA GLU A 245 -4.13 -6.17 -3.95
C GLU A 245 -5.16 -5.25 -4.60
N VAL A 246 -4.74 -4.01 -4.87
CA VAL A 246 -5.61 -2.98 -5.41
C VAL A 246 -4.89 -2.26 -6.54
N TYR A 247 -5.39 -2.44 -7.75
CA TYR A 247 -4.97 -1.70 -8.94
C TYR A 247 -6.01 -0.66 -9.30
N HIS A 248 -5.61 0.59 -9.47
CA HIS A 248 -6.50 1.67 -9.89
C HIS A 248 -5.84 2.51 -11.00
N ASN A 249 -6.50 2.60 -12.16
CA ASN A 249 -6.01 3.34 -13.33
C ASN A 249 -4.56 3.01 -13.71
N GLY A 250 -4.20 1.72 -13.67
CA GLY A 250 -2.85 1.24 -13.97
C GLY A 250 -1.81 1.50 -12.87
N LYS A 251 -2.21 2.07 -11.72
CA LYS A 251 -1.34 2.27 -10.55
C LYS A 251 -1.67 1.27 -9.46
N ASP A 252 -0.65 0.68 -8.86
CA ASP A 252 -0.79 -0.15 -7.67
C ASP A 252 -0.98 0.76 -6.45
N LEU A 253 -2.06 0.55 -5.68
CA LEU A 253 -2.30 1.29 -4.45
C LEU A 253 -1.20 1.02 -3.41
N GLU A 254 -0.60 -0.17 -3.42
CA GLU A 254 0.49 -0.51 -2.51
C GLU A 254 1.68 0.43 -2.74
N GLU A 255 1.98 0.79 -3.98
CA GLU A 255 3.02 1.78 -4.32
C GLU A 255 2.71 3.19 -3.79
N VAL A 256 1.44 3.60 -3.87
CA VAL A 256 0.97 4.89 -3.35
C VAL A 256 1.13 4.94 -1.82
N ILE A 257 0.80 3.85 -1.13
CA ILE A 257 0.95 3.69 0.32
C ILE A 257 2.44 3.67 0.70
N THR A 258 3.23 2.83 0.04
CA THR A 258 4.67 2.68 0.27
C THR A 258 5.42 3.99 0.04
N THR A 259 5.04 4.74 -0.99
CA THR A 259 5.60 6.07 -1.24
C THR A 259 5.18 7.08 -0.17
N GLY A 260 3.95 6.95 0.36
CA GLY A 260 3.38 7.89 1.32
C GLY A 260 2.72 9.09 0.65
N PHE A 261 2.05 8.88 -0.48
CA PHE A 261 1.19 9.91 -1.08
C PHE A 261 -0.08 10.09 -0.25
N PRO A 262 -0.67 11.31 -0.23
CA PRO A 262 -1.96 11.51 0.42
C PRO A 262 -3.02 10.50 -0.01
N PRO A 263 -3.86 10.01 0.93
CA PRO A 263 -3.91 10.32 2.37
C PRO A 263 -2.96 9.47 3.25
N TYR A 264 -2.01 8.75 2.65
CA TYR A 264 -1.09 7.82 3.33
C TYR A 264 0.21 8.48 3.81
N GLN A 265 0.27 9.82 3.87
CA GLN A 265 1.45 10.53 4.38
C GLN A 265 1.73 10.27 5.87
N TYR A 266 0.74 9.76 6.60
CA TYR A 266 0.82 9.46 8.03
C TYR A 266 1.08 7.98 8.34
N GLU A 267 1.38 7.16 7.33
CA GLU A 267 1.85 5.79 7.57
C GLU A 267 3.07 5.80 8.49
N ARG A 268 3.20 4.78 9.34
CA ARG A 268 4.33 4.70 10.29
C ARG A 268 5.69 4.71 9.56
N PHE A 269 5.74 4.06 8.39
CA PHE A 269 6.91 4.01 7.52
C PHE A 269 6.47 4.21 6.06
N SER A 270 7.18 5.08 5.33
CA SER A 270 6.98 5.34 3.90
C SER A 270 8.25 5.93 3.29
N GLU A 271 8.40 5.86 1.96
CA GLU A 271 9.53 6.49 1.25
C GLU A 271 9.64 7.98 1.60
N ASN A 272 8.52 8.71 1.61
CA ASN A 272 8.49 10.14 1.93
C ASN A 272 9.00 10.44 3.34
N ILE A 273 8.72 9.59 4.34
CA ILE A 273 9.30 9.73 5.69
C ILE A 273 10.83 9.65 5.63
N PHE A 274 11.39 8.66 4.92
CA PHE A 274 12.84 8.51 4.81
C PHE A 274 13.49 9.64 3.99
N ARG A 275 12.81 10.15 2.96
CA ARG A 275 13.27 11.34 2.21
C ARG A 275 13.42 12.56 3.11
N THR A 276 12.41 12.85 3.95
CA THR A 276 12.47 13.99 4.88
C THR A 276 13.59 13.88 5.93
N GLN A 277 14.09 12.66 6.18
CA GLN A 277 15.14 12.39 7.16
C GLN A 277 16.51 12.18 6.53
N TYR A 278 16.60 12.17 5.19
CA TYR A 278 17.84 11.96 4.46
C TYR A 278 18.77 13.16 4.63
N LYS A 279 19.99 12.92 5.15
CA LYS A 279 21.04 13.93 5.27
C LYS A 279 22.03 13.79 4.12
N GLY A 280 22.33 14.88 3.42
CA GLY A 280 23.37 14.95 2.38
C GLY A 280 22.97 15.80 1.19
N GLU A 281 21.80 15.52 0.62
CA GLU A 281 21.19 16.29 -0.47
C GLU A 281 19.72 16.51 -0.13
N GLU A 282 19.16 17.67 -0.50
CA GLU A 282 17.75 17.95 -0.28
C GLU A 282 16.88 16.95 -1.06
N GLN A 283 16.31 15.99 -0.36
CA GLN A 283 15.37 15.03 -0.94
C GLN A 283 13.95 15.59 -0.78
N ARG A 284 13.43 16.18 -1.84
CA ARG A 284 12.03 16.62 -1.88
C ARG A 284 11.11 15.41 -1.72
N ILE A 285 10.01 15.62 -0.99
CA ILE A 285 8.94 14.63 -0.92
C ILE A 285 8.44 14.33 -2.34
N ARG A 286 8.19 13.05 -2.62
CA ARG A 286 7.57 12.67 -3.87
C ARG A 286 6.09 13.01 -3.78
N THR A 287 5.61 13.67 -4.83
CA THR A 287 4.24 14.16 -4.94
C THR A 287 3.49 13.57 -6.13
N GLU A 288 4.18 12.83 -6.99
CA GLU A 288 3.61 12.22 -8.19
C GLU A 288 4.30 10.89 -8.50
N TYR A 289 3.54 10.03 -9.19
CA TYR A 289 4.02 8.71 -9.59
C TYR A 289 4.84 8.81 -10.87
#